data_AF-A0A2V6QI36-F1
#
_entry.id   AF-A0A2V6QI36-F1
#
_cell.length_a   1.000
_cell.length_b   1.000
_cell.length_c   1.000
_cell.angle_alpha   90.00
_cell.angle_beta   90.00
_cell.angle_gamma   90.00
#
_symmetry.space_group_name_H-M   'P 1'
#
loop_
_entity.id
_entity.type
_entity.pdbx_description
1 polymer ?
#
loop_
_entity_poly.entity_id
_entity_poly.type
_entity_poly.pdbx_seq_one_letter_code
_entity_poly.pdbx_strand_id
1 'polypeptide(L)'
;MGFALFVLGCLAVVAPVQAQTFSAADLEGTWQVFQLATPRGVLTGVDVRSYSGEVSFDSTGVVTGVSTLTADDGITSYTVSGNLSVSIGGVVNGTLLLTGVGAPSGALVVREARLLTSRFTLVGAATVLGQVGLFTFVKRDDTQTFTQTDDLGGDWDYHELTPSTNAVNTGDAAWTKGSITFHGDSGCTEADLDRSDGTVRARRSDGPVSFG
;
A
#
# COMPACT_ATOMS: atom_id res chain seq x y z
N MET A 1 60.07 35.31 16.50
CA MET A 1 60.27 34.38 15.36
C MET A 1 60.20 32.98 15.94
N GLY A 2 59.35 32.05 15.54
CA GLY A 2 58.31 31.99 14.52
C GLY A 2 57.49 30.72 14.77
N PHE A 3 56.22 30.77 14.43
CA PHE A 3 55.18 29.75 14.60
C PHE A 3 55.51 28.43 13.86
N ALA A 4 55.16 27.29 14.45
CA ALA A 4 54.88 26.06 13.70
C ALA A 4 53.67 25.35 14.32
N LEU A 5 52.51 25.75 13.81
CA LEU A 5 51.17 25.26 14.13
C LEU A 5 50.99 23.88 13.47
N PHE A 6 51.02 22.81 14.27
CA PHE A 6 50.68 21.45 13.84
C PHE A 6 49.15 21.34 13.70
N VAL A 7 48.61 21.72 12.54
CA VAL A 7 47.21 21.45 12.18
C VAL A 7 47.13 19.99 11.75
N LEU A 8 46.80 19.13 12.71
CA LEU A 8 46.47 17.73 12.47
C LEU A 8 45.23 17.70 11.56
N GLY A 9 45.45 17.37 10.28
CA GLY A 9 44.40 17.19 9.30
C GLY A 9 43.54 15.99 9.66
N CYS A 10 42.42 16.24 10.36
CA CYS A 10 41.29 15.34 10.33
C CYS A 10 40.71 15.36 8.91
N LEU A 11 41.29 14.56 8.02
CA LEU A 11 40.62 14.13 6.80
C LEU A 11 39.33 13.45 7.27
N ALA A 12 38.22 14.16 7.15
CA ALA A 12 36.90 13.61 7.36
C ALA A 12 36.79 12.41 6.43
N VAL A 13 36.83 11.20 7.00
CA VAL A 13 36.39 10.00 6.30
C VAL A 13 34.90 10.21 6.09
N VAL A 14 34.55 10.84 4.97
CA VAL A 14 33.19 10.84 4.46
C VAL A 14 32.93 9.39 4.11
N ALA A 15 32.52 8.60 5.10
CA ALA A 15 32.01 7.27 4.85
C ALA A 15 30.89 7.47 3.82
N PRO A 16 30.94 6.80 2.65
CA PRO A 16 29.82 6.85 1.74
C PRO A 16 28.61 6.43 2.55
N VAL A 17 27.57 7.27 2.57
CA VAL A 17 26.24 6.84 2.98
C VAL A 17 25.99 5.57 2.18
N GLN A 18 26.04 4.42 2.84
CA GLN A 18 25.78 3.14 2.19
C GLN A 18 24.31 3.18 1.84
N ALA A 19 24.02 3.61 0.60
CA ALA A 19 22.69 3.46 0.03
C ALA A 19 22.38 1.97 0.16
N GLN A 20 21.36 1.66 0.96
CA GLN A 20 20.92 0.29 1.16
C GLN A 20 20.70 -0.34 -0.21
N THR A 21 21.37 -1.45 -0.48
CA THR A 21 21.24 -2.14 -1.75
C THR A 21 20.03 -3.06 -1.71
N PHE A 22 19.36 -3.14 -2.86
CA PHE A 22 18.22 -4.03 -3.08
C PHE A 22 18.55 -5.06 -4.17
N SER A 23 17.87 -6.19 -4.12
CA SER A 23 18.05 -7.34 -5.02
C SER A 23 16.76 -8.16 -5.15
N ALA A 24 16.64 -8.98 -6.19
CA ALA A 24 15.45 -9.80 -6.41
C ALA A 24 15.10 -10.71 -5.21
N ALA A 25 16.11 -11.14 -4.44
CA ALA A 25 15.91 -11.91 -3.21
C ALA A 25 15.12 -11.15 -2.14
N ASP A 26 15.11 -9.81 -2.15
CA ASP A 26 14.29 -9.03 -1.23
C ASP A 26 12.77 -9.20 -1.51
N LEU A 27 12.41 -9.67 -2.71
CA LEU A 27 11.03 -10.00 -3.08
C LEU A 27 10.60 -11.39 -2.59
N GLU A 28 11.53 -12.28 -2.20
CA GLU A 28 11.21 -13.67 -1.83
C GLU A 28 10.20 -13.75 -0.68
N GLY A 29 9.21 -14.64 -0.81
CA GLY A 29 8.18 -14.90 0.21
C GLY A 29 6.78 -14.50 -0.24
N THR A 30 5.83 -14.56 0.71
CA THR A 30 4.41 -14.27 0.47
C THR A 30 4.13 -12.79 0.68
N TRP A 31 3.34 -12.19 -0.21
CA TRP A 31 2.93 -10.79 -0.14
C TRP A 31 1.41 -10.68 -0.21
N GLN A 32 0.85 -9.92 0.71
CA GLN A 32 -0.50 -9.41 0.60
C GLN A 32 -0.52 -8.29 -0.45
N VAL A 33 -1.41 -8.40 -1.42
CA VAL A 33 -1.60 -7.41 -2.47
C VAL A 33 -2.88 -6.64 -2.19
N PHE A 34 -2.82 -5.33 -2.37
CA PHE A 34 -3.98 -4.48 -2.50
C PHE A 34 -3.77 -3.51 -3.67
N GLN A 35 -4.77 -3.40 -4.53
CA GLN A 35 -4.76 -2.44 -5.62
C GLN A 35 -6.11 -1.76 -5.73
N LEU A 36 -6.07 -0.45 -5.89
CA LEU A 36 -7.23 0.36 -6.24
C LEU A 36 -7.06 0.83 -7.69
N ALA A 37 -7.98 0.46 -8.56
CA ALA A 37 -7.96 0.75 -9.99
C ALA A 37 -9.12 1.64 -10.40
N THR A 38 -8.84 2.51 -11.37
CA THR A 38 -9.81 3.44 -11.95
C THR A 38 -10.06 3.09 -13.43
N PRO A 39 -11.30 3.22 -13.91
CA PRO A 39 -11.61 2.94 -15.30
C PRO A 39 -10.86 3.90 -16.22
N ARG A 40 -10.59 3.48 -17.46
CA ARG A 40 -10.04 4.35 -18.51
C ARG A 40 -11.06 5.38 -19.04
N GLY A 41 -12.34 5.19 -18.71
CA GLY A 41 -13.46 5.99 -19.21
C GLY A 41 -14.00 6.96 -18.16
N VAL A 42 -15.30 7.24 -18.23
CA VAL A 42 -16.01 8.06 -17.23
C VAL A 42 -15.87 7.38 -15.88
N LEU A 43 -15.37 8.13 -14.89
CA LEU A 43 -15.28 7.66 -13.52
C LEU A 43 -16.66 7.68 -12.88
N THR A 44 -17.25 6.50 -12.67
CA THR A 44 -18.40 6.34 -11.80
C THR A 44 -17.98 5.51 -10.58
N GLY A 45 -18.65 5.69 -9.44
CA GLY A 45 -18.29 4.97 -8.22
C GLY A 45 -18.34 3.44 -8.36
N VAL A 46 -19.20 2.93 -9.25
CA VAL A 46 -19.32 1.48 -9.52
C VAL A 46 -18.20 0.92 -10.41
N ASP A 47 -17.46 1.80 -11.08
CA ASP A 47 -16.38 1.42 -11.99
C ASP A 47 -15.00 1.46 -11.33
N VAL A 48 -14.89 2.08 -10.15
CA VAL A 48 -13.70 1.95 -9.29
C VAL A 48 -13.68 0.53 -8.76
N ARG A 49 -12.57 -0.17 -8.98
CA ARG A 49 -12.38 -1.55 -8.54
C ARG A 49 -11.22 -1.65 -7.61
N SER A 50 -11.37 -2.43 -6.54
CA SER A 50 -10.23 -2.92 -5.78
C SER A 50 -9.97 -4.40 -6.04
N TYR A 51 -8.70 -4.78 -5.99
CA TYR A 51 -8.23 -6.15 -6.11
C TYR A 51 -7.35 -6.46 -4.91
N SER A 52 -7.55 -7.60 -4.28
CA SER A 52 -6.75 -8.03 -3.15
C SER A 52 -6.50 -9.53 -3.15
N GLY A 53 -5.43 -9.97 -2.50
CA GLY A 53 -5.09 -11.38 -2.40
C GLY A 53 -3.63 -11.59 -2.06
N GLU A 54 -3.12 -12.77 -2.37
CA GLU A 54 -1.76 -13.17 -1.99
C GLU A 54 -0.95 -13.59 -3.22
N VAL A 55 0.31 -13.13 -3.24
CA VAL A 55 1.28 -13.51 -4.26
C VAL A 55 2.58 -13.94 -3.60
N SER A 56 3.06 -15.14 -3.91
CA SER A 56 4.36 -15.63 -3.43
C SER A 56 5.41 -15.52 -4.51
N PHE A 57 6.60 -15.01 -4.17
CA PHE A 57 7.75 -14.94 -5.08
C PHE A 57 8.91 -15.80 -4.58
N ASP A 58 9.69 -16.34 -5.51
CA ASP A 58 11.01 -16.91 -5.20
C ASP A 58 12.10 -15.82 -5.12
N SER A 59 13.33 -16.23 -4.83
CA SER A 59 14.51 -15.34 -4.74
C SER A 59 14.91 -14.69 -6.07
N THR A 60 14.31 -15.09 -7.19
CA THR A 60 14.50 -14.47 -8.51
C THR A 60 13.37 -13.50 -8.86
N GLY A 61 12.35 -13.37 -7.99
CA GLY A 61 11.19 -12.53 -8.20
C GLY A 61 10.12 -13.17 -9.10
N VAL A 62 10.19 -14.48 -9.35
CA VAL A 62 9.17 -15.22 -10.12
C VAL A 62 8.05 -15.67 -9.19
N VAL A 63 6.80 -15.54 -9.63
CA VAL A 63 5.63 -16.01 -8.87
C VAL A 63 5.70 -17.53 -8.73
N THR A 64 5.52 -18.02 -7.51
CA THR A 64 5.49 -19.44 -7.17
C THR A 64 4.18 -19.86 -6.50
N GLY A 65 3.92 -21.17 -6.48
CA GLY A 65 2.72 -21.73 -5.87
C GLY A 65 1.41 -21.31 -6.56
N VAL A 66 0.32 -21.38 -5.80
CA VAL A 66 -0.99 -20.89 -6.24
C VAL A 66 -1.22 -19.52 -5.60
N SER A 67 -1.07 -18.49 -6.40
CA SER A 67 -1.32 -17.10 -6.01
C SER A 67 -2.64 -16.63 -6.62
N THR A 68 -3.45 -15.89 -5.86
CA THR A 68 -4.76 -15.41 -6.33
C THR A 68 -5.00 -13.96 -5.99
N LEU A 69 -5.70 -13.25 -6.89
CA LEU A 69 -6.27 -11.93 -6.63
C LEU A 69 -7.78 -12.00 -6.84
N THR A 70 -8.53 -11.35 -5.98
CA THR A 70 -9.99 -11.29 -6.00
C THR A 70 -10.42 -9.83 -6.10
N ALA A 71 -11.38 -9.54 -6.96
CA ALA A 71 -11.97 -8.22 -7.05
C ALA A 71 -12.93 -7.95 -5.87
N ASP A 72 -13.23 -6.69 -5.63
CA ASP A 72 -14.18 -6.24 -4.60
C ASP A 72 -15.61 -6.75 -4.74
N ASP A 73 -15.98 -7.31 -5.88
CA ASP A 73 -17.26 -8.00 -6.06
C ASP A 73 -17.34 -9.34 -5.32
N GLY A 74 -16.20 -9.85 -4.81
CA GLY A 74 -16.09 -11.12 -4.09
C GLY A 74 -16.33 -12.37 -4.94
N ILE A 75 -16.58 -12.21 -6.25
CA ILE A 75 -16.93 -13.28 -7.18
C ILE A 75 -15.79 -13.49 -8.17
N THR A 76 -15.23 -12.40 -8.66
CA THR A 76 -14.21 -12.42 -9.70
C THR A 76 -12.85 -12.69 -9.10
N SER A 77 -12.25 -13.83 -9.46
CA SER A 77 -10.91 -14.23 -9.01
C SER A 77 -9.98 -14.60 -10.16
N TYR A 78 -8.70 -14.32 -9.96
CA TYR A 78 -7.62 -14.52 -10.93
C TYR A 78 -6.52 -15.35 -10.31
N THR A 79 -6.03 -16.37 -11.03
CA THR A 79 -4.74 -16.97 -10.70
C THR A 79 -3.63 -16.08 -11.24
N VAL A 80 -2.55 -15.96 -10.46
CA VAL A 80 -1.43 -15.07 -10.73
C VAL A 80 -0.20 -15.87 -11.14
N SER A 81 0.48 -15.42 -12.18
CA SER A 81 1.81 -15.92 -12.59
C SER A 81 2.66 -14.76 -13.11
N GLY A 82 3.92 -15.02 -13.52
CA GLY A 82 4.82 -13.99 -14.04
C GLY A 82 5.92 -13.64 -13.04
N ASN A 83 6.45 -12.43 -13.13
CA ASN A 83 7.59 -12.03 -12.31
C ASN A 83 7.66 -10.51 -12.07
N LEU A 84 8.30 -10.15 -10.96
CA LEU A 84 8.78 -8.82 -10.66
C LEU A 84 10.31 -8.83 -10.61
N SER A 85 10.91 -7.67 -10.79
CA SER A 85 12.35 -7.43 -10.69
C SER A 85 12.58 -6.17 -9.86
N VAL A 86 13.69 -6.11 -9.13
CA VAL A 86 14.09 -4.92 -8.39
C VAL A 86 15.50 -4.49 -8.79
N SER A 87 15.65 -3.21 -9.05
CA SER A 87 16.96 -2.59 -9.28
C SER A 87 17.70 -2.39 -7.96
N ILE A 88 19.01 -2.14 -8.03
CA ILE A 88 19.83 -1.85 -6.84
C ILE A 88 19.33 -0.63 -6.03
N GLY A 89 18.61 0.29 -6.67
CA GLY A 89 18.00 1.47 -6.05
C GLY A 89 16.56 1.28 -5.59
N GLY A 90 16.08 0.04 -5.48
CA GLY A 90 14.74 -0.28 -4.97
C GLY A 90 13.59 0.00 -5.93
N VAL A 91 13.87 0.32 -7.21
CA VAL A 91 12.84 0.42 -8.25
C VAL A 91 12.36 -0.98 -8.63
N VAL A 92 11.06 -1.23 -8.53
CA VAL A 92 10.42 -2.50 -8.89
C VAL A 92 9.64 -2.36 -10.21
N ASN A 93 9.86 -3.33 -11.10
CA ASN A 93 9.17 -3.43 -12.39
C ASN A 93 8.80 -4.88 -12.67
N GLY A 94 7.72 -5.10 -13.42
CA GLY A 94 7.39 -6.43 -13.91
C GLY A 94 5.96 -6.56 -14.41
N THR A 95 5.56 -7.78 -14.68
CA THR A 95 4.21 -8.10 -15.15
C THR A 95 3.76 -9.39 -14.51
N LEU A 96 2.62 -9.32 -13.81
CA LEU A 96 1.92 -10.49 -13.33
C LEU A 96 0.75 -10.76 -14.26
N LEU A 97 0.71 -11.96 -14.83
CA LEU A 97 -0.39 -12.42 -15.67
C LEU A 97 -1.55 -12.85 -14.77
N LEU A 98 -2.75 -12.39 -15.11
CA LEU A 98 -3.99 -12.66 -14.38
C LEU A 98 -4.87 -13.55 -15.25
N THR A 99 -5.05 -14.80 -14.84
CA THR A 99 -5.93 -15.75 -15.55
C THR A 99 -7.24 -15.85 -14.78
N GLY A 100 -8.30 -15.29 -15.35
CA GLY A 100 -9.61 -15.24 -14.72
C GLY A 100 -10.33 -16.59 -14.77
N VAL A 101 -10.89 -17.04 -13.66
CA VAL A 101 -11.81 -18.20 -13.64
C VAL A 101 -13.22 -17.67 -13.86
N GLY A 102 -13.70 -17.72 -15.10
CA GLY A 102 -15.00 -17.12 -15.47
C GLY A 102 -14.96 -15.60 -15.68
N ALA A 103 -13.77 -15.01 -15.83
CA ALA A 103 -13.55 -13.59 -16.08
C ALA A 103 -12.50 -13.35 -17.18
N PRO A 104 -12.48 -12.18 -17.84
CA PRO A 104 -11.46 -11.85 -18.84
C PRO A 104 -10.06 -11.91 -18.24
N SER A 105 -9.13 -12.61 -18.91
CA SER A 105 -7.73 -12.61 -18.51
C SER A 105 -7.04 -11.30 -18.86
N GLY A 106 -5.94 -10.98 -18.17
CA GLY A 106 -5.15 -9.79 -18.44
C GLY A 106 -3.88 -9.76 -17.62
N ALA A 107 -3.46 -8.58 -17.16
CA ALA A 107 -2.22 -8.42 -16.42
C ALA A 107 -2.29 -7.30 -15.38
N LEU A 108 -1.53 -7.47 -14.30
CA LEU A 108 -1.02 -6.42 -13.44
C LEU A 108 0.37 -6.02 -13.97
N VAL A 109 0.51 -4.81 -14.51
CA VAL A 109 1.79 -4.29 -14.98
C VAL A 109 2.30 -3.25 -14.00
N VAL A 110 3.43 -3.55 -13.36
CA VAL A 110 4.11 -2.67 -12.41
C VAL A 110 5.20 -1.90 -13.13
N ARG A 111 5.14 -0.58 -13.09
CA ARG A 111 6.14 0.32 -13.68
C ARG A 111 6.62 1.29 -12.61
N GLU A 112 7.89 1.17 -12.25
CA GLU A 112 8.60 2.06 -11.34
C GLU A 112 8.03 2.14 -9.91
N ALA A 113 7.52 1.04 -9.38
CA ALA A 113 7.19 0.96 -7.96
C ALA A 113 8.45 1.05 -7.08
N ARG A 114 8.26 1.31 -5.78
CA ARG A 114 9.34 1.45 -4.81
C ARG A 114 9.23 0.40 -3.72
N LEU A 115 10.30 -0.36 -3.56
CA LEU A 115 10.54 -1.15 -2.36
C LEU A 115 11.06 -0.23 -1.26
N LEU A 116 10.34 -0.20 -0.14
CA LEU A 116 10.74 0.60 1.02
C LEU A 116 11.97 -0.03 1.69
N THR A 117 12.70 0.79 2.44
CA THR A 117 13.93 0.38 3.14
C THR A 117 13.73 -0.75 4.15
N SER A 118 12.51 -0.90 4.67
CA SER A 118 12.12 -2.03 5.53
C SER A 118 12.12 -3.37 4.78
N ARG A 119 12.00 -3.36 3.44
CA ARG A 119 11.85 -4.53 2.57
C ARG A 119 10.56 -5.33 2.76
N PHE A 120 9.61 -4.78 3.51
CA PHE A 120 8.30 -5.39 3.74
C PHE A 120 7.16 -4.69 2.98
N THR A 121 7.46 -3.64 2.22
CA THR A 121 6.42 -2.88 1.51
C THR A 121 6.88 -2.45 0.13
N LEU A 122 6.05 -2.74 -0.87
CA LEU A 122 6.09 -2.14 -2.20
C LEU A 122 4.96 -1.15 -2.33
N VAL A 123 5.24 0.05 -2.85
CA VAL A 123 4.21 1.04 -3.18
C VAL A 123 4.46 1.61 -4.57
N GLY A 124 3.40 1.87 -5.32
CA GLY A 124 3.53 2.51 -6.62
C GLY A 124 2.23 2.60 -7.40
N ALA A 125 2.37 2.90 -8.69
CA ALA A 125 1.28 2.82 -9.64
C ALA A 125 1.44 1.55 -10.50
N ALA A 126 0.32 0.95 -10.86
CA ALA A 126 0.25 -0.19 -11.76
C ALA A 126 -0.96 -0.08 -12.67
N THR A 127 -0.96 -0.86 -13.75
CA THR A 127 -2.19 -1.10 -14.51
C THR A 127 -2.68 -2.51 -14.28
N VAL A 128 -3.94 -2.69 -13.88
CA VAL A 128 -4.60 -4.01 -13.76
C VAL A 128 -5.71 -4.12 -14.79
N LEU A 129 -5.65 -5.15 -15.65
CA LEU A 129 -6.61 -5.33 -16.75
C LEU A 129 -6.74 -4.05 -17.61
N GLY A 130 -5.64 -3.30 -17.73
CA GLY A 130 -5.57 -2.01 -18.43
C GLY A 130 -5.97 -0.78 -17.60
N GLN A 131 -6.63 -0.93 -16.46
CA GLN A 131 -7.02 0.17 -15.58
C GLN A 131 -5.84 0.68 -14.75
N VAL A 132 -5.64 1.99 -14.70
CA VAL A 132 -4.54 2.60 -13.91
C VAL A 132 -4.98 2.68 -12.45
N GLY A 133 -4.05 2.38 -11.55
CA GLY A 133 -4.34 2.35 -10.13
C GLY A 133 -3.11 2.51 -9.24
N LEU A 134 -3.38 2.81 -7.98
CA LEU A 134 -2.39 2.69 -6.90
C LEU A 134 -2.39 1.25 -6.40
N PHE A 135 -1.21 0.75 -6.05
CA PHE A 135 -1.10 -0.58 -5.48
C PHE A 135 -0.08 -0.61 -4.34
N THR A 136 -0.30 -1.53 -3.41
CA THR A 136 0.60 -1.87 -2.33
C THR A 136 0.80 -3.38 -2.29
N PHE A 137 2.04 -3.80 -2.05
CA PHE A 137 2.31 -5.16 -1.60
C PHE A 137 2.89 -5.06 -0.20
N VAL A 138 2.36 -5.81 0.74
CA VAL A 138 2.87 -5.91 2.11
C VAL A 138 3.31 -7.34 2.33
N LYS A 139 4.58 -7.53 2.63
CA LYS A 139 5.17 -8.85 2.83
C LYS A 139 4.55 -9.47 4.08
N ARG A 140 4.07 -10.70 3.94
CA ARG A 140 3.53 -11.49 5.05
C ARG A 140 4.67 -12.29 5.66
N ASP A 141 4.84 -12.10 6.95
CA ASP A 141 5.70 -12.91 7.78
C ASP A 141 4.80 -13.50 8.86
N ASP A 142 4.54 -14.80 8.80
CA ASP A 142 3.64 -15.47 9.76
C ASP A 142 4.20 -15.48 11.19
N THR A 143 5.46 -15.04 11.37
CA THR A 143 6.06 -14.82 12.70
C THR A 143 5.79 -13.42 13.25
N GLN A 144 5.35 -12.48 12.41
CA GLN A 144 4.93 -11.16 12.85
C GLN A 144 3.51 -11.24 13.39
N THR A 145 3.36 -10.85 14.65
CA THR A 145 2.05 -10.63 15.26
C THR A 145 1.71 -9.16 15.13
N PHE A 146 0.50 -8.88 14.66
CA PHE A 146 -0.09 -7.55 14.69
C PHE A 146 -1.18 -7.53 15.75
N THR A 147 -0.99 -6.79 16.83
CA THR A 147 -1.96 -6.68 17.93
C THR A 147 -2.58 -5.29 17.93
N GLN A 148 -3.86 -5.21 18.30
CA GLN A 148 -4.50 -3.90 18.43
C GLN A 148 -3.82 -3.06 19.52
N THR A 149 -3.33 -3.69 20.58
CA THR A 149 -2.70 -3.02 21.72
C THR A 149 -1.37 -2.40 21.36
N ASP A 150 -0.49 -3.15 20.67
CA ASP A 150 0.88 -2.73 20.43
C ASP A 150 1.02 -1.96 19.12
N ASP A 151 0.24 -2.32 18.09
CA ASP A 151 0.45 -1.82 16.73
C ASP A 151 -0.61 -0.82 16.26
N LEU A 152 -1.86 -0.94 16.73
CA LEU A 152 -2.93 0.03 16.40
C LEU A 152 -3.19 1.04 17.51
N GLY A 153 -2.72 0.79 18.74
CA GLY A 153 -3.05 1.60 19.91
C GLY A 153 -2.74 3.08 19.69
N GLY A 154 -3.75 3.94 19.88
CA GLY A 154 -3.60 5.40 19.80
C GLY A 154 -4.43 6.06 18.70
N ASP A 155 -4.07 7.32 18.42
CA ASP A 155 -4.76 8.18 17.47
C ASP A 155 -4.12 8.11 16.08
N TRP A 156 -4.94 7.92 15.07
CA TRP A 156 -4.58 7.83 13.67
C TRP A 156 -5.23 8.95 12.88
N ASP A 157 -4.44 9.65 12.09
CA ASP A 157 -4.96 10.56 11.08
C ASP A 157 -5.62 9.78 9.95
N TYR A 158 -6.87 10.13 9.66
CA TYR A 158 -7.65 9.53 8.60
C TYR A 158 -7.84 10.51 7.45
N HIS A 159 -7.57 10.04 6.24
CA HIS A 159 -7.77 10.78 5.00
C HIS A 159 -8.52 9.91 4.00
N GLU A 160 -9.61 10.44 3.44
CA GLU A 160 -10.44 9.73 2.49
C GLU A 160 -10.78 10.66 1.32
N LEU A 161 -10.78 10.12 0.11
CA LEU A 161 -11.35 10.80 -1.04
C LEU A 161 -12.74 10.21 -1.27
N THR A 162 -13.78 11.00 -1.01
CA THR A 162 -15.18 10.58 -1.17
C THR A 162 -15.84 11.31 -2.32
N PRO A 163 -16.87 10.73 -2.97
CA PRO A 163 -17.77 11.51 -3.81
C PRO A 163 -18.27 12.70 -3.02
N SER A 164 -18.19 13.90 -3.60
CA SER A 164 -18.60 15.10 -2.90
C SER A 164 -20.12 15.06 -2.68
N THR A 165 -20.55 15.09 -1.43
CA THR A 165 -21.97 15.26 -1.09
C THR A 165 -22.49 16.66 -1.42
N ASN A 166 -21.59 17.59 -1.72
CA ASN A 166 -21.87 18.92 -2.26
C ASN A 166 -21.71 19.00 -3.79
N ALA A 167 -21.58 17.86 -4.48
CA ALA A 167 -21.33 17.83 -5.92
C ALA A 167 -22.40 18.61 -6.70
N VAL A 168 -21.94 19.60 -7.47
CA VAL A 168 -22.80 20.32 -8.43
C VAL A 168 -22.74 19.62 -9.79
N ASN A 169 -21.68 18.85 -10.04
CA ASN A 169 -21.45 18.08 -11.26
C ASN A 169 -21.14 16.60 -10.97
N THR A 170 -21.43 15.73 -11.94
CA THR A 170 -21.03 14.32 -11.87
C THR A 170 -19.50 14.20 -11.84
N GLY A 171 -18.98 13.43 -10.88
CA GLY A 171 -17.55 13.16 -10.74
C GLY A 171 -16.81 14.10 -9.77
N ASP A 172 -17.50 15.04 -9.12
CA ASP A 172 -16.91 15.84 -8.06
C ASP A 172 -16.55 14.92 -6.87
N ALA A 173 -15.29 14.96 -6.44
CA ALA A 173 -14.79 14.28 -5.26
C ALA A 173 -14.16 15.29 -4.32
N ALA A 174 -14.21 15.02 -3.02
CA ALA A 174 -13.66 15.89 -1.99
C ALA A 174 -12.84 15.09 -1.00
N TRP A 175 -11.72 15.69 -0.58
CA TRP A 175 -10.90 15.17 0.49
C TRP A 175 -11.56 15.45 1.82
N THR A 176 -11.85 14.40 2.58
CA THR A 176 -12.25 14.48 3.98
C THR A 176 -11.06 14.10 4.86
N LYS A 177 -11.03 14.67 6.05
CA LYS A 177 -10.05 14.37 7.08
C LYS A 177 -10.79 14.05 8.37
N GLY A 178 -10.20 13.20 9.17
CA GLY A 178 -10.72 12.87 10.49
C GLY A 178 -9.65 12.18 11.32
N SER A 179 -10.05 11.63 12.46
CA SER A 179 -9.17 10.83 13.30
C SER A 179 -9.88 9.57 13.77
N ILE A 180 -9.13 8.48 13.91
CA ILE A 180 -9.60 7.22 14.48
C ILE A 180 -8.71 6.88 15.67
N THR A 181 -9.30 6.53 16.81
CA THR A 181 -8.60 6.05 17.99
C THR A 181 -8.86 4.56 18.16
N PHE A 182 -7.81 3.75 18.23
CA PHE A 182 -7.94 2.35 18.64
C PHE A 182 -7.49 2.21 20.09
N HIS A 183 -8.39 1.70 20.94
CA HIS A 183 -8.15 1.52 22.37
C HIS A 183 -7.59 0.12 22.61
N GLY A 184 -6.27 0.05 22.81
CA GLY A 184 -5.52 -1.20 22.91
C GLY A 184 -6.02 -2.18 23.98
N ASP A 185 -6.54 -1.69 25.09
CA ASP A 185 -6.93 -2.51 26.24
C ASP A 185 -8.40 -2.95 26.23
N SER A 186 -9.27 -2.19 25.54
CA SER A 186 -10.72 -2.41 25.55
C SER A 186 -11.25 -2.99 24.24
N GLY A 187 -10.41 -3.07 23.22
CA GLY A 187 -10.81 -3.45 21.86
C GLY A 187 -11.72 -2.44 21.16
N CYS A 188 -12.06 -1.33 21.83
CA CYS A 188 -12.96 -0.32 21.30
C CYS A 188 -12.24 0.55 20.27
N THR A 189 -13.00 1.09 19.32
CA THR A 189 -12.53 2.08 18.35
C THR A 189 -13.46 3.28 18.41
N GLU A 190 -12.92 4.49 18.30
CA GLU A 190 -13.73 5.71 18.19
C GLU A 190 -13.23 6.55 17.03
N ALA A 191 -14.09 7.40 16.47
CA ALA A 191 -13.68 8.22 15.33
C ALA A 191 -14.40 9.57 15.30
N ASP A 192 -13.66 10.60 14.88
CA ASP A 192 -14.19 11.90 14.49
C ASP A 192 -14.05 12.01 12.98
N LEU A 193 -15.15 11.73 12.27
CA LEU A 193 -15.20 11.71 10.81
C LEU A 193 -16.31 12.63 10.33
N ASP A 194 -15.96 13.58 9.47
CA ASP A 194 -16.91 14.43 8.77
C ASP A 194 -16.98 14.04 7.28
N ARG A 195 -18.14 14.21 6.67
CA ARG A 195 -18.32 14.13 5.22
C ARG A 195 -17.79 15.40 4.56
N SER A 196 -17.67 15.37 3.24
CA SER A 196 -17.21 16.51 2.45
C SER A 196 -18.06 17.77 2.58
N ASP A 197 -19.32 17.62 2.98
CA ASP A 197 -20.24 18.73 3.26
C ASP A 197 -20.19 19.24 4.71
N GLY A 198 -19.29 18.71 5.53
CA GLY A 198 -19.18 19.03 6.95
C GLY A 198 -20.25 18.35 7.82
N THR A 199 -21.12 17.51 7.27
CA THR A 199 -22.02 16.69 8.08
C THR A 199 -21.24 15.59 8.77
N VAL A 200 -21.59 15.32 10.03
CA VAL A 200 -20.91 14.30 10.83
C VAL A 200 -21.22 12.90 10.29
N ARG A 201 -20.17 12.12 10.03
CA ARG A 201 -20.23 10.68 9.73
C ARG A 201 -20.08 9.87 11.01
N ALA A 202 -19.12 10.24 11.85
CA ALA A 202 -18.88 9.66 13.17
C ALA A 202 -18.33 10.73 14.12
N ARG A 203 -18.65 10.63 15.41
CA ARG A 203 -18.09 11.48 16.46
C ARG A 203 -17.69 10.61 17.63
N ARG A 204 -16.53 10.90 18.25
CA ARG A 204 -16.18 10.29 19.54
C ARG A 204 -17.27 10.60 20.56
N SER A 205 -17.55 9.66 21.44
CA SER A 205 -18.55 9.79 22.51
C SER A 205 -17.87 9.62 23.85
N ASP A 206 -18.34 10.30 24.90
CA ASP A 206 -17.74 10.23 26.24
C ASP A 206 -17.84 8.85 26.94
N GLY A 207 -18.35 7.82 26.23
CA GLY A 207 -18.41 6.44 26.68
C GLY A 207 -18.22 5.47 25.50
N PRO A 208 -17.01 4.94 25.27
CA PRO A 208 -16.73 4.03 24.16
C PRO A 208 -17.55 2.75 24.31
N VAL A 209 -18.67 2.67 23.63
CA VAL A 209 -19.33 1.39 23.32
C VAL A 209 -18.78 0.96 21.98
N SER A 210 -18.22 -0.24 21.91
CA SER A 210 -17.71 -0.85 20.68
C SER A 210 -18.65 -0.57 19.51
N PHE A 211 -18.18 0.05 18.43
CA PHE A 211 -18.91 0.05 17.17
C PHE A 211 -18.94 -1.40 16.67
N GLY A 212 -20.13 -2.00 16.67
CA GLY A 212 -20.41 -3.27 16.01
C GLY A 212 -20.81 -3.06 14.56
#